data_AF-A0A4R8ZE15-F1
#
_entry.id   AF-A0A4R8ZE15-F1
#
_cell.length_a   1.000
_cell.length_b   1.000
_cell.length_c   1.000
_cell.angle_alpha   90.00
_cell.angle_beta   90.00
_cell.angle_gamma   90.00
#
_symmetry.space_group_name_H-M   'P 1'
#
loop_
_entity.id
_entity.type
_entity.pdbx_description
1 polymer ?
#
loop_
_entity_poly.entity_id
_entity_poly.type
_entity_poly.pdbx_seq_one_letter_code
_entity_poly.pdbx_strand_id
1 'polypeptide(L)'
;MPARPADAPPSRPRRTLIRAIAASVLVTALVVGAVAFSIGRLSTIVDATPETTSAEVGFARDMQEHHNQGVELALIIRDRTDDEPVRLLAYDIATTQAKQSGQMSGWLAVWGLPQFAPEPSMTWMTRPGLSGETHDGPHTAGSDAVHVAGEPMPGLATAAEIAALTAASGVEAERQFLAIMIAHHRGAIEMAEAVLDRSTNTTVQSFATSVVLSQESEIDLMTGMLADRS
;
A
#
# COMPACT_ATOMS: atom_id res chain seq x y z
N MET A 1 97.80 34.21 -2.50
CA MET A 1 96.33 34.20 -2.30
C MET A 1 95.69 33.42 -3.44
N PRO A 2 95.42 32.10 -3.29
CA PRO A 2 94.56 31.35 -4.21
C PRO A 2 93.16 31.15 -3.59
N ALA A 3 92.13 31.41 -4.40
CA ALA A 3 90.72 31.31 -4.02
C ALA A 3 90.26 29.85 -3.86
N ARG A 4 89.44 29.60 -2.84
CA ARG A 4 88.83 28.30 -2.52
C ARG A 4 87.65 28.05 -3.48
N PRO A 5 87.49 26.86 -4.10
CA PRO A 5 86.33 26.56 -4.92
C PRO A 5 85.08 26.44 -4.02
N ALA A 6 83.95 26.96 -4.49
CA ALA A 6 82.66 26.86 -3.82
C ALA A 6 82.06 25.46 -4.03
N ASP A 7 81.71 24.79 -2.93
CA ASP A 7 80.97 23.53 -2.95
C ASP A 7 79.55 23.75 -3.50
N ALA A 8 79.14 22.90 -4.44
CA ALA A 8 77.76 22.85 -4.92
C ALA A 8 76.84 22.24 -3.83
N PRO A 9 75.63 22.79 -3.59
CA PRO A 9 74.74 22.26 -2.56
C PRO A 9 74.19 20.87 -2.94
N PRO A 10 73.97 19.97 -1.96
CA PRO A 10 73.46 18.63 -2.22
C PRO A 10 72.04 18.67 -2.80
N SER A 11 71.81 17.92 -3.88
CA SER A 11 70.49 17.71 -4.46
C SER A 11 69.62 16.92 -3.49
N ARG A 12 68.56 17.55 -2.95
CA ARG A 12 67.56 16.86 -2.12
C ARG A 12 66.91 15.70 -2.91
N PRO A 13 66.66 14.54 -2.29
CA PRO A 13 66.36 13.32 -3.03
C PRO A 13 64.93 13.37 -3.60
N ARG A 14 64.79 13.43 -4.93
CA ARG A 14 63.52 13.30 -5.68
C ARG A 14 62.58 12.18 -5.16
N ARG A 15 63.16 11.13 -4.55
CA ARG A 15 62.45 9.97 -3.98
C ARG A 15 61.55 10.30 -2.78
N THR A 16 61.91 11.26 -1.91
CA THR A 16 61.04 11.64 -0.77
C THR A 16 59.84 12.45 -1.23
N LEU A 17 60.01 13.31 -2.24
CA LEU A 17 58.92 14.07 -2.86
C LEU A 17 57.91 13.14 -3.55
N ILE A 18 58.37 12.14 -4.30
CA ILE A 18 57.51 11.15 -4.97
C ILE A 18 56.71 10.33 -3.94
N ARG A 19 57.35 9.90 -2.83
CA ARG A 19 56.67 9.18 -1.74
C ARG A 19 55.63 10.03 -1.02
N ALA A 20 55.91 11.32 -0.80
CA ALA A 20 54.97 12.25 -0.20
C ALA A 20 53.75 12.49 -1.10
N ILE A 21 53.97 12.67 -2.41
CA ILE A 21 52.87 12.82 -3.39
C ILE A 21 52.03 11.54 -3.45
N ALA A 22 52.66 10.36 -3.51
CA ALA A 22 51.95 9.08 -3.53
C ALA A 22 51.12 8.86 -2.25
N ALA A 23 51.66 9.22 -1.08
CA ALA A 23 50.93 9.15 0.19
C ALA A 23 49.74 10.12 0.21
N SER A 24 49.91 11.36 -0.25
CA SER A 24 48.82 12.34 -0.34
C SER A 24 47.72 11.90 -1.32
N VAL A 25 48.08 11.33 -2.48
CA VAL A 25 47.11 10.78 -3.43
C VAL A 25 46.33 9.62 -2.82
N LEU A 26 47.01 8.73 -2.09
CA LEU A 26 46.37 7.60 -1.42
C LEU A 26 45.38 8.07 -0.35
N VAL A 27 45.76 9.04 0.49
CA VAL A 27 44.89 9.61 1.53
C VAL A 27 43.68 10.30 0.90
N THR A 28 43.87 11.11 -0.14
CA THR A 28 42.76 11.77 -0.84
C THR A 28 41.82 10.74 -1.47
N ALA A 29 42.34 9.68 -2.11
CA ALA A 29 41.52 8.62 -2.67
C ALA A 29 40.70 7.88 -1.58
N LEU A 30 41.28 7.66 -0.40
CA LEU A 30 40.61 7.06 0.74
C LEU A 30 39.50 7.96 1.30
N VAL A 31 39.75 9.26 1.42
CA VAL A 31 38.75 10.24 1.87
C VAL A 31 37.62 10.35 0.86
N VAL A 32 37.92 10.48 -0.43
CA VAL A 32 36.91 10.53 -1.49
C VAL A 32 36.10 9.22 -1.54
N GLY A 33 36.75 8.07 -1.40
CA GLY A 33 36.07 6.77 -1.33
C GLY A 33 35.16 6.66 -0.10
N ALA A 34 35.61 7.11 1.07
CA ALA A 34 34.80 7.11 2.29
C ALA A 34 33.60 8.08 2.18
N VAL A 35 33.79 9.26 1.60
CA VAL A 35 32.72 10.23 1.36
C VAL A 35 31.73 9.70 0.33
N ALA A 36 32.19 9.15 -0.80
CA ALA A 36 31.33 8.54 -1.82
C ALA A 36 30.56 7.34 -1.27
N PHE A 37 31.18 6.51 -0.44
CA PHE A 37 30.52 5.40 0.25
C PHE A 37 29.48 5.90 1.27
N SER A 38 29.79 6.96 2.01
CA SER A 38 28.86 7.56 2.99
C SER A 38 27.66 8.22 2.29
N ILE A 39 27.89 8.95 1.19
CA ILE A 39 26.85 9.52 0.34
C ILE A 39 26.01 8.41 -0.30
N GLY A 40 26.65 7.34 -0.81
CA GLY A 40 25.96 6.18 -1.38
C GLY A 40 25.10 5.41 -0.36
N ARG A 41 25.56 5.33 0.90
CA ARG A 41 24.79 4.76 2.02
C ARG A 41 23.63 5.66 2.45
N LEU A 42 23.79 6.97 2.34
CA LEU A 42 22.71 7.94 2.59
C LEU A 42 21.70 7.99 1.44
N SER A 43 22.09 7.71 0.19
CA SER A 43 21.18 7.62 -0.95
C SER A 43 20.47 6.27 -1.06
N THR A 44 20.87 5.28 -0.27
CA THR A 44 20.20 3.97 -0.14
C THR A 44 19.32 3.90 1.11
N ILE A 45 18.78 5.05 1.55
CA ILE A 45 17.66 5.06 2.49
C ILE A 45 16.54 4.24 1.84
N VAL A 46 16.44 2.99 2.28
CA VAL A 46 15.26 2.16 2.14
C VAL A 46 14.10 3.03 2.62
N ASP A 47 12.99 3.10 1.86
CA ASP A 47 11.79 3.81 2.32
C ASP A 47 11.59 3.48 3.79
N ALA A 48 11.54 4.52 4.63
CA ALA A 48 11.46 4.34 6.06
C ALA A 48 10.25 3.44 6.34
N THR A 49 10.46 2.41 7.17
CA THR A 49 9.37 1.51 7.56
C THR A 49 8.21 2.36 8.11
N PRO A 50 6.99 2.21 7.57
CA PRO A 50 5.86 3.00 8.03
C PRO A 50 5.61 2.80 9.52
N GLU A 51 5.15 3.86 10.19
CA GLU A 51 4.77 3.77 11.60
C GLU A 51 3.53 2.91 11.78
N THR A 52 3.35 2.31 12.97
CA THR A 52 2.24 1.37 13.19
C THR A 52 0.84 2.00 13.07
N THR A 53 0.75 3.32 13.21
CA THR A 53 -0.47 4.12 13.08
C THR A 53 -0.54 4.87 11.75
N SER A 54 0.36 4.58 10.79
CA SER A 54 0.34 5.23 9.48
C SER A 54 -0.88 4.81 8.67
N ALA A 55 -1.21 5.60 7.63
CA ALA A 55 -2.31 5.29 6.74
C ALA A 55 -2.10 3.98 5.98
N GLU A 56 -0.87 3.70 5.53
CA GLU A 56 -0.49 2.47 4.84
C GLU A 56 -0.76 1.23 5.69
N VAL A 57 -0.41 1.31 6.97
CA VAL A 57 -0.53 0.19 7.90
C VAL A 57 -1.98 -0.01 8.33
N GLY A 58 -2.70 1.08 8.58
CA GLY A 58 -4.14 1.03 8.85
C GLY A 58 -4.91 0.45 7.66
N PHE A 59 -4.70 0.99 6.46
CA PHE A 59 -5.28 0.51 5.21
C PHE A 59 -4.98 -0.97 4.99
N ALA A 60 -3.72 -1.40 5.13
CA ALA A 60 -3.36 -2.79 4.92
C ALA A 60 -4.12 -3.74 5.88
N ARG A 61 -4.30 -3.37 7.14
CA ARG A 61 -5.01 -4.20 8.13
C ARG A 61 -6.51 -4.23 7.86
N ASP A 62 -7.12 -3.08 7.65
CA ASP A 62 -8.55 -2.95 7.46
C ASP A 62 -8.99 -3.55 6.11
N MET A 63 -8.27 -3.27 5.03
CA MET A 63 -8.58 -3.83 3.70
C MET A 63 -8.35 -5.36 3.62
N GLN A 64 -7.45 -5.93 4.44
CA GLN A 64 -7.35 -7.39 4.57
C GLN A 64 -8.66 -8.00 5.09
N GLU A 65 -9.20 -7.43 6.17
CA GLU A 65 -10.47 -7.88 6.75
C GLU A 65 -11.62 -7.68 5.77
N HIS A 66 -11.65 -6.52 5.09
CA HIS A 66 -12.62 -6.21 4.05
C HIS A 66 -12.62 -7.26 2.93
N HIS A 67 -11.43 -7.57 2.39
CA HIS A 67 -11.26 -8.58 1.35
C HIS A 67 -11.57 -10.01 1.81
N ASN A 68 -11.26 -10.36 3.05
CA ASN A 68 -11.59 -11.68 3.57
C ASN A 68 -13.11 -11.91 3.58
N GLN A 69 -13.91 -10.88 3.87
CA GLN A 69 -15.37 -10.98 3.76
C GLN A 69 -15.83 -11.10 2.30
N GLY A 70 -15.21 -10.39 1.36
CA GLY A 70 -15.55 -10.53 -0.07
C GLY A 70 -15.26 -11.95 -0.59
N VAL A 71 -14.16 -12.56 -0.14
CA VAL A 71 -13.87 -13.99 -0.40
C VAL A 71 -14.95 -14.90 0.20
N GLU A 72 -15.39 -14.64 1.44
CA GLU A 72 -16.48 -15.40 2.08
C GLU A 72 -17.77 -15.34 1.26
N LEU A 73 -18.23 -14.13 0.91
CA LEU A 73 -19.44 -13.91 0.12
C LEU A 73 -19.37 -14.63 -1.24
N ALA A 74 -18.21 -14.58 -1.89
CA ALA A 74 -17.97 -15.26 -3.17
C ALA A 74 -18.04 -16.79 -3.04
N LEU A 75 -17.49 -17.36 -1.97
CA LEU A 75 -17.60 -18.80 -1.71
C LEU A 75 -19.04 -19.21 -1.38
N ILE A 76 -19.79 -18.38 -0.65
CA ILE A 76 -21.20 -18.63 -0.37
C ILE A 76 -21.99 -18.69 -1.69
N ILE A 77 -21.96 -17.64 -2.53
CA ILE A 77 -22.78 -17.63 -3.75
C ILE A 77 -22.43 -18.77 -4.70
N ARG A 78 -21.15 -19.15 -4.79
CA ARG A 78 -20.71 -20.29 -5.59
C ARG A 78 -21.42 -21.59 -5.19
N ASP A 79 -21.77 -21.77 -3.92
CA ASP A 79 -22.49 -22.96 -3.46
C ASP A 79 -24.01 -22.80 -3.50
N ARG A 80 -24.50 -21.59 -3.83
CA ARG A 80 -25.94 -21.25 -3.88
C ARG A 80 -26.52 -21.09 -5.28
N THR A 81 -25.70 -21.14 -6.32
CA THR A 81 -26.18 -21.10 -7.71
C THR A 81 -25.42 -22.04 -8.65
N ASP A 82 -26.13 -22.47 -9.69
CA ASP A 82 -25.61 -23.18 -10.86
C ASP A 82 -25.36 -22.24 -12.05
N ASP A 83 -25.67 -20.93 -11.94
CA ASP A 83 -25.45 -19.94 -12.99
C ASP A 83 -23.95 -19.74 -13.27
N GLU A 84 -23.48 -20.16 -14.44
CA GLU A 84 -22.06 -20.14 -14.82
C GLU A 84 -21.45 -18.74 -14.77
N PRO A 85 -22.08 -17.67 -15.32
CA PRO A 85 -21.56 -16.32 -15.20
C PRO A 85 -21.33 -15.86 -13.76
N VAL A 86 -22.29 -16.05 -12.86
CA VAL A 86 -22.13 -15.66 -11.44
C VAL A 86 -21.05 -16.49 -10.75
N ARG A 87 -20.95 -17.79 -11.06
CA ARG A 87 -19.89 -18.66 -10.49
C ARG A 87 -18.49 -18.25 -10.96
N LEU A 88 -18.34 -17.81 -12.21
CA LEU A 88 -17.07 -17.30 -12.73
C LEU A 88 -16.69 -15.98 -12.05
N LEU A 89 -17.62 -15.03 -11.96
CA LEU A 89 -17.42 -13.79 -11.22
C LEU A 89 -16.98 -14.07 -9.78
N ALA A 90 -17.68 -14.96 -9.07
CA ALA A 90 -17.35 -15.32 -7.70
C ALA A 90 -15.94 -15.92 -7.58
N TYR A 91 -15.53 -16.77 -8.52
CA TYR A 91 -14.17 -17.30 -8.55
C TYR A 91 -13.11 -16.21 -8.76
N ASP A 92 -13.35 -15.27 -9.67
CA ASP A 92 -12.42 -14.18 -9.97
C ASP A 92 -12.28 -13.22 -8.78
N ILE A 93 -13.40 -12.86 -8.13
CA ILE A 93 -13.40 -12.06 -6.89
C ILE A 93 -12.63 -12.79 -5.79
N ALA A 94 -12.96 -14.06 -5.51
CA ALA A 94 -12.34 -14.82 -4.43
C ALA A 94 -10.83 -14.94 -4.61
N THR A 95 -10.37 -15.20 -5.83
CA THR A 95 -8.93 -15.35 -6.10
C THR A 95 -8.19 -14.01 -6.09
N THR A 96 -8.80 -12.96 -6.63
CA THR A 96 -8.20 -11.61 -6.67
C THR A 96 -8.10 -11.01 -5.28
N GLN A 97 -9.20 -11.01 -4.52
CA GLN A 97 -9.21 -10.45 -3.17
C GLN A 97 -8.34 -11.26 -2.19
N ALA A 98 -8.32 -12.59 -2.29
CA ALA A 98 -7.40 -13.40 -1.47
C ALA A 98 -5.92 -13.10 -1.76
N LYS A 99 -5.55 -12.92 -3.04
CA LYS A 99 -4.19 -12.53 -3.43
C LYS A 99 -3.84 -11.15 -2.87
N GLN A 100 -4.73 -10.18 -2.99
CA GLN A 100 -4.54 -8.81 -2.51
C GLN A 100 -4.44 -8.76 -0.97
N SER A 101 -5.28 -9.52 -0.25
CA SER A 101 -5.18 -9.72 1.20
C SER A 101 -3.80 -10.26 1.60
N GLY A 102 -3.31 -11.28 0.87
CA GLY A 102 -1.97 -11.83 1.09
C GLY A 102 -0.83 -10.85 0.82
N GLN A 103 -0.96 -9.95 -0.17
CA GLN A 103 0.04 -8.89 -0.43
C GLN A 103 0.15 -7.93 0.75
N MET A 104 -0.99 -7.45 1.26
CA MET A 104 -1.04 -6.55 2.43
C MET A 104 -0.49 -7.22 3.69
N SER A 105 -0.83 -8.50 3.90
CA SER A 105 -0.24 -9.31 4.99
C SER A 105 1.29 -9.39 4.86
N GLY A 106 1.78 -9.59 3.63
CA GLY A 106 3.20 -9.63 3.31
C GLY A 106 3.91 -8.31 3.57
N TRP A 107 3.28 -7.17 3.28
CA TRP A 107 3.84 -5.85 3.61
C TRP A 107 4.02 -5.67 5.11
N LEU A 108 2.99 -5.98 5.90
CA LEU A 108 3.07 -5.90 7.37
C LEU A 108 4.20 -6.80 7.91
N ALA A 109 4.36 -8.00 7.36
CA ALA A 109 5.45 -8.91 7.74
C ALA A 109 6.84 -8.34 7.37
N VAL A 110 7.01 -7.79 6.17
CA VAL A 110 8.28 -7.18 5.72
C VAL A 110 8.61 -5.92 6.53
N TRP A 111 7.59 -5.15 6.93
CA TRP A 111 7.73 -3.99 7.82
C TRP A 111 7.94 -4.37 9.29
N GLY A 112 7.84 -5.66 9.66
CA GLY A 112 7.98 -6.11 11.04
C GLY A 112 6.84 -5.65 11.95
N LEU A 113 5.66 -5.42 11.39
CA LEU A 113 4.48 -4.91 12.10
C LEU A 113 3.45 -6.02 12.36
N PRO A 114 2.67 -5.93 13.45
CA PRO A 114 1.63 -6.91 13.75
C PRO A 114 0.47 -6.82 12.75
N GLN A 115 -0.14 -7.97 12.46
CA GLN A 115 -1.30 -8.10 11.57
C GLN A 115 -2.56 -7.48 12.19
N PHE A 116 -2.66 -7.45 13.52
CA PHE A 116 -3.77 -6.79 14.23
C PHE A 116 -3.47 -5.31 14.46
N ALA A 117 -4.53 -4.49 14.42
CA ALA A 117 -4.43 -3.09 14.75
C ALA A 117 -4.40 -2.89 16.28
N PRO A 118 -3.56 -1.97 16.80
CA PRO A 118 -3.62 -1.54 18.20
C PRO A 118 -4.75 -0.54 18.46
N GLU A 119 -5.41 -0.07 17.40
CA GLU A 119 -6.47 0.94 17.41
C GLU A 119 -7.74 0.37 16.77
N PRO A 120 -8.92 0.98 17.03
CA PRO A 120 -10.14 0.63 16.32
C PRO A 120 -9.99 0.73 14.79
N SER A 121 -10.74 -0.08 14.06
CA SER A 121 -10.77 -0.06 12.60
C SER A 121 -11.10 1.34 12.08
N MET A 122 -10.56 1.69 10.91
CA MET A 122 -10.77 2.96 10.21
C MET A 122 -10.24 4.22 10.91
N THR A 123 -9.59 4.10 12.08
CA THR A 123 -8.96 5.25 12.77
C THR A 123 -7.95 5.98 11.88
N TRP A 124 -7.30 5.29 10.95
CA TRP A 124 -6.36 5.92 10.02
C TRP A 124 -7.01 6.86 8.99
N MET A 125 -8.29 6.65 8.64
CA MET A 125 -9.03 7.53 7.73
C MET A 125 -9.44 8.85 8.39
N THR A 126 -9.55 8.89 9.72
CA THR A 126 -9.93 10.10 10.46
C THR A 126 -8.76 11.08 10.62
N ARG A 127 -7.54 10.68 10.23
CA ARG A 127 -6.34 11.53 10.31
C ARG A 127 -6.26 12.46 9.10
N PRO A 128 -5.66 13.66 9.24
CA PRO A 128 -5.50 14.60 8.13
C PRO A 128 -4.76 13.98 6.94
N GLY A 129 -5.17 14.38 5.73
CA GLY A 129 -4.49 14.03 4.49
C GLY A 129 -3.13 14.73 4.35
N LEU A 130 -2.38 14.38 3.30
CA LEU A 130 -1.07 14.99 3.01
C LEU A 130 -1.16 16.50 2.72
N SER A 131 -2.30 16.99 2.21
CA SER A 131 -2.54 18.43 1.99
C SER A 131 -2.77 19.21 3.30
N GLY A 132 -2.86 18.53 4.44
CA GLY A 132 -3.19 19.14 5.73
C GLY A 132 -4.66 19.55 5.87
N GLU A 133 -5.48 19.27 4.86
CA GLU A 133 -6.93 19.46 4.91
C GLU A 133 -7.53 18.31 5.73
N THR A 134 -8.20 18.67 6.82
CA THR A 134 -9.25 17.84 7.39
C THR A 134 -10.46 17.96 6.45
N HIS A 135 -11.15 16.86 6.11
CA HIS A 135 -12.39 16.91 5.33
C HIS A 135 -13.51 17.59 6.14
N ASP A 136 -13.41 18.91 6.30
CA ASP A 136 -14.32 19.79 7.06
C ASP A 136 -14.78 20.96 6.14
N GLY A 137 -14.85 20.70 4.82
CA GLY A 137 -15.30 21.64 3.79
C GLY A 137 -16.77 21.45 3.43
N PRO A 138 -17.48 22.49 2.93
CA PRO A 138 -18.92 22.38 2.64
C PRO A 138 -19.14 21.48 1.42
N HIS A 139 -19.65 20.28 1.68
CA HIS A 139 -19.87 19.21 0.72
C HIS A 139 -21.05 19.52 -0.22
N THR A 140 -20.83 19.30 -1.52
CA THR A 140 -21.90 19.17 -2.51
C THR A 140 -22.65 17.87 -2.25
N ALA A 141 -23.95 17.99 -1.99
CA ALA A 141 -24.90 16.93 -1.67
C ALA A 141 -24.62 15.58 -2.36
N GLY A 142 -24.30 14.54 -1.58
CA GLY A 142 -24.24 13.16 -2.09
C GLY A 142 -23.73 12.06 -1.16
N SER A 143 -22.77 12.31 -0.27
CA SER A 143 -22.19 11.25 0.58
C SER A 143 -21.61 11.82 1.89
N ASP A 144 -22.52 12.14 2.82
CA ASP A 144 -22.20 12.71 4.13
C ASP A 144 -21.93 11.62 5.18
N ALA A 145 -20.75 11.01 5.14
CA ALA A 145 -20.25 10.29 6.31
C ALA A 145 -18.74 10.49 6.45
N VAL A 146 -18.35 11.40 7.35
CA VAL A 146 -17.01 11.34 7.93
C VAL A 146 -16.97 10.02 8.71
N HIS A 147 -16.20 9.03 8.25
CA HIS A 147 -16.12 7.75 8.95
C HIS A 147 -15.68 7.95 10.40
N VAL A 148 -16.45 7.38 11.32
CA VAL A 148 -16.15 7.41 12.75
C VAL A 148 -15.25 6.24 13.09
N ALA A 149 -14.16 6.51 13.81
CA ALA A 149 -13.24 5.46 14.25
C ALA A 149 -13.98 4.37 15.04
N GLY A 150 -13.82 3.10 14.64
CA GLY A 150 -14.46 1.95 15.26
C GLY A 150 -15.87 1.62 14.75
N GLU A 151 -16.45 2.40 13.83
CA GLU A 151 -17.62 1.95 13.08
C GLU A 151 -17.26 0.83 12.09
N PRO A 152 -18.25 0.01 11.66
CA PRO A 152 -18.02 -0.99 10.63
C PRO A 152 -17.38 -0.37 9.40
N MET A 153 -16.46 -1.11 8.77
CA MET A 153 -15.85 -0.65 7.54
C MET A 153 -16.90 -0.45 6.44
N PRO A 154 -16.67 0.47 5.51
CA PRO A 154 -17.65 0.86 4.52
C PRO A 154 -17.99 -0.33 3.62
N GLY A 155 -19.27 -0.53 3.35
CA GLY A 155 -19.73 -1.58 2.43
C GLY A 155 -19.67 -3.02 2.95
N LEU A 156 -19.19 -3.28 4.18
CA LEU A 156 -19.25 -4.63 4.73
C LEU A 156 -20.69 -5.14 4.84
N ALA A 157 -20.89 -6.39 4.43
CA ALA A 157 -22.12 -7.12 4.69
C ALA A 157 -22.28 -7.34 6.19
N THR A 158 -23.48 -7.11 6.69
CA THR A 158 -23.87 -7.44 8.05
C THR A 158 -24.02 -8.95 8.23
N ALA A 159 -23.96 -9.42 9.47
CA ALA A 159 -24.22 -10.83 9.79
C ALA A 159 -25.62 -11.29 9.33
N ALA A 160 -26.60 -10.39 9.33
CA ALA A 160 -27.95 -10.69 8.84
C ALA A 160 -27.99 -10.87 7.31
N GLU A 161 -27.27 -10.05 6.55
CA GLU A 161 -27.15 -10.17 5.10
C GLU A 161 -26.40 -11.44 4.70
N ILE A 162 -25.30 -11.76 5.38
CA ILE A 162 -24.56 -13.03 5.16
C ILE A 162 -25.47 -14.23 5.44
N ALA A 163 -26.24 -14.20 6.53
CA ALA A 163 -27.19 -15.26 6.87
C ALA A 163 -28.32 -15.38 5.82
N ALA A 164 -28.84 -14.25 5.32
CA ALA A 164 -29.85 -14.24 4.27
C ALA A 164 -29.32 -14.83 2.95
N LEU A 165 -28.13 -14.41 2.52
CA LEU A 165 -27.45 -14.95 1.34
C LEU A 165 -27.20 -16.46 1.49
N THR A 166 -26.77 -16.89 2.68
CA THR A 166 -26.56 -18.30 3.01
C THR A 166 -27.88 -19.10 3.06
N ALA A 167 -29.03 -18.46 3.25
CA ALA A 167 -30.32 -19.15 3.22
C ALA A 167 -30.93 -19.20 1.81
N ALA A 168 -30.55 -18.28 0.94
CA ALA A 168 -31.06 -18.17 -0.43
C ALA A 168 -30.44 -19.20 -1.39
N SER A 169 -31.06 -19.38 -2.56
CA SER A 169 -30.56 -20.22 -3.65
C SER A 169 -31.04 -19.73 -5.01
N GLY A 170 -30.30 -20.05 -6.08
CA GLY A 170 -30.61 -19.66 -7.46
C GLY A 170 -30.67 -18.14 -7.62
N VAL A 171 -31.59 -17.67 -8.46
CA VAL A 171 -31.73 -16.25 -8.84
C VAL A 171 -31.86 -15.31 -7.62
N GLU A 172 -32.52 -15.75 -6.55
CA GLU A 172 -32.64 -14.92 -5.33
C GLU A 172 -31.27 -14.72 -4.65
N ALA A 173 -30.47 -15.79 -4.53
CA ALA A 173 -29.12 -15.69 -3.99
C ALA A 173 -28.23 -14.83 -4.89
N GLU A 174 -28.36 -14.97 -6.21
CA GLU A 174 -27.60 -14.17 -7.19
C GLU A 174 -27.90 -12.68 -7.04
N ARG A 175 -29.17 -12.29 -6.93
CA ARG A 175 -29.57 -10.88 -6.75
C ARG A 175 -29.02 -10.31 -5.45
N GLN A 176 -29.12 -11.07 -4.34
CA GLN A 176 -28.59 -10.65 -3.05
C GLN A 176 -27.07 -10.51 -3.10
N PHE A 177 -26.36 -11.50 -3.64
CA PHE A 177 -24.90 -11.46 -3.78
C PHE A 177 -24.44 -10.25 -4.58
N LEU A 178 -25.02 -10.02 -5.76
CA LEU A 178 -24.65 -8.89 -6.62
C LEU A 178 -24.90 -7.55 -5.92
N ALA A 179 -26.04 -7.39 -5.25
CA ALA A 179 -26.36 -6.16 -4.52
C ALA A 179 -25.39 -5.90 -3.35
N ILE A 180 -25.09 -6.94 -2.56
CA ILE A 180 -24.15 -6.86 -1.43
C ILE A 180 -22.74 -6.57 -1.95
N MET A 181 -22.28 -7.29 -2.97
CA MET A 181 -20.92 -7.15 -3.49
C MET A 181 -20.71 -5.80 -4.19
N ILE A 182 -21.73 -5.21 -4.82
CA ILE A 182 -21.66 -3.83 -5.31
C ILE A 182 -21.43 -2.84 -4.15
N ALA A 183 -22.14 -3.00 -3.02
CA ALA A 183 -21.94 -2.13 -1.85
C ALA A 183 -20.56 -2.34 -1.22
N HIS A 184 -20.12 -3.60 -1.12
CA HIS A 184 -18.78 -3.99 -0.66
C HIS A 184 -17.70 -3.32 -1.51
N HIS A 185 -17.78 -3.42 -2.84
CA HIS A 185 -16.81 -2.80 -3.74
C HIS A 185 -16.74 -1.29 -3.64
N ARG A 186 -17.88 -0.61 -3.50
CA ARG A 186 -17.91 0.84 -3.28
C ARG A 186 -17.18 1.24 -2.00
N GLY A 187 -17.35 0.46 -0.93
CA GLY A 187 -16.62 0.69 0.30
C GLY A 187 -15.12 0.46 0.16
N ALA A 188 -14.70 -0.55 -0.61
CA ALA A 188 -13.29 -0.78 -0.90
C ALA A 188 -12.65 0.37 -1.70
N ILE A 189 -13.39 0.94 -2.67
CA ILE A 189 -12.95 2.12 -3.44
C ILE A 189 -12.76 3.32 -2.50
N GLU A 190 -13.74 3.60 -1.63
CA GLU A 190 -13.65 4.70 -0.68
C GLU A 190 -12.40 4.59 0.23
N MET A 191 -12.11 3.39 0.73
CA MET A 191 -10.89 3.14 1.50
C MET A 191 -9.62 3.31 0.65
N ALA A 192 -9.63 2.85 -0.60
CA ALA A 192 -8.47 2.98 -1.48
C ALA A 192 -8.18 4.43 -1.87
N GLU A 193 -9.20 5.24 -2.13
CA GLU A 193 -9.06 6.68 -2.34
C GLU A 193 -8.53 7.38 -1.09
N ALA A 194 -9.05 7.03 0.08
CA ALA A 194 -8.61 7.62 1.34
C ALA A 194 -7.12 7.36 1.63
N VAL A 195 -6.56 6.20 1.26
CA VAL A 195 -5.12 5.94 1.42
C VAL A 195 -4.27 6.67 0.38
N LEU A 196 -4.78 6.89 -0.84
CA LEU A 196 -4.10 7.68 -1.87
C LEU A 196 -3.86 9.13 -1.41
N ASP A 197 -4.81 9.70 -0.67
CA ASP A 197 -4.71 11.05 -0.11
C ASP A 197 -3.80 11.16 1.12
N ARG A 198 -3.41 10.03 1.72
CA ARG A 198 -2.72 9.97 3.03
C ARG A 198 -1.35 9.28 3.00
N SER A 199 -1.00 8.61 1.90
CA SER A 199 0.23 7.83 1.76
C SER A 199 1.14 8.42 0.71
N THR A 200 2.45 8.43 0.97
CA THR A 200 3.48 8.67 -0.06
C THR A 200 4.20 7.38 -0.45
N ASN A 201 3.78 6.24 0.09
CA ASN A 201 4.37 4.95 -0.21
C ASN A 201 3.93 4.49 -1.60
N THR A 202 4.86 4.51 -2.55
CA THR A 202 4.58 4.21 -3.97
C THR A 202 4.02 2.81 -4.20
N THR A 203 4.39 1.83 -3.38
CA THR A 203 3.85 0.46 -3.47
C THR A 203 2.38 0.43 -3.07
N VAL A 204 2.04 1.11 -1.97
CA VAL A 204 0.66 1.21 -1.48
C VAL A 204 -0.20 2.03 -2.44
N GLN A 205 0.30 3.17 -2.94
CA GLN A 205 -0.41 3.97 -3.93
C GLN A 205 -0.70 3.18 -5.21
N SER A 206 0.31 2.47 -5.75
CA SER A 206 0.12 1.67 -6.97
C SER A 206 -0.91 0.56 -6.78
N PHE A 207 -0.92 -0.06 -5.61
CA PHE A 207 -1.92 -1.07 -5.27
C PHE A 207 -3.31 -0.46 -5.14
N ALA A 208 -3.47 0.64 -4.38
CA ALA A 208 -4.74 1.30 -4.16
C ALA A 208 -5.38 1.77 -5.48
N THR A 209 -4.60 2.39 -6.38
CA THR A 209 -5.05 2.73 -7.73
C THR A 209 -5.52 1.49 -8.50
N SER A 210 -4.82 0.36 -8.37
CA SER A 210 -5.22 -0.89 -9.03
C SER A 210 -6.54 -1.43 -8.48
N VAL A 211 -6.74 -1.34 -7.14
CA VAL A 211 -8.00 -1.69 -6.48
C VAL A 211 -9.13 -0.85 -7.04
N VAL A 212 -9.01 0.49 -7.03
CA VAL A 212 -10.05 1.40 -7.57
C VAL A 212 -10.47 0.99 -8.98
N LEU A 213 -9.51 0.90 -9.90
CA LEU A 213 -9.80 0.57 -11.30
C LEU A 213 -10.47 -0.80 -11.48
N SER A 214 -10.01 -1.81 -10.75
CA SER A 214 -10.59 -3.16 -10.85
C SER A 214 -12.00 -3.21 -10.27
N GLN A 215 -12.22 -2.59 -9.11
CA GLN A 215 -13.49 -2.63 -8.40
C GLN A 215 -14.57 -1.81 -9.12
N GLU A 216 -14.20 -0.70 -9.77
CA GLU A 216 -15.10 0.05 -10.66
C GLU A 216 -15.60 -0.83 -11.83
N SER A 217 -14.68 -1.52 -12.52
CA SER A 217 -15.05 -2.41 -13.63
C SER A 217 -15.92 -3.58 -13.16
N GLU A 218 -15.68 -4.11 -11.97
CA GLU A 218 -16.50 -5.19 -11.41
C GLU A 218 -17.89 -4.70 -10.97
N ILE A 219 -18.01 -3.47 -10.46
CA ILE A 219 -19.32 -2.85 -10.16
C ILE A 219 -20.16 -2.73 -11.42
N ASP A 220 -19.58 -2.27 -12.54
CA ASP A 220 -20.29 -2.14 -13.81
C ASP A 220 -20.81 -3.51 -14.30
N LEU A 221 -19.96 -4.54 -14.25
CA LEU A 221 -20.33 -5.90 -14.59
C LEU A 221 -21.48 -6.41 -13.71
N MET A 222 -21.34 -6.29 -12.38
CA MET A 222 -22.35 -6.75 -11.43
C MET A 222 -23.68 -6.01 -11.58
N THR A 223 -23.63 -4.71 -11.88
CA THR A 223 -24.83 -3.90 -12.13
C THR A 223 -25.58 -4.40 -13.35
N GLY A 224 -24.86 -4.72 -14.44
CA GLY A 224 -25.46 -5.34 -15.63
C GLY A 224 -26.07 -6.71 -15.32
N MET A 225 -25.33 -7.58 -14.64
CA MET A 225 -25.82 -8.90 -14.24
C MET A 225 -27.05 -8.85 -13.34
N LEU A 226 -27.12 -7.85 -12.44
CA LEU A 226 -28.26 -7.63 -11.55
C LEU A 226 -29.49 -7.17 -12.33
N ALA A 227 -29.30 -6.29 -13.32
CA ALA A 227 -30.38 -5.83 -14.20
C ALA A 227 -30.95 -6.98 -15.05
N ASP A 228 -30.11 -7.89 -15.54
CA ASP A 228 -30.55 -9.07 -16.30
C ASP A 228 -31.37 -10.08 -15.47
N ARG A 229 -31.32 -9.95 -14.14
CA ARG A 229 -32.01 -10.80 -13.17
C ARG A 229 -33.23 -10.13 -12.55
N SER A 230 -33.65 -8.95 -13.06
CA SER A 230 -34.72 -8.11 -12.49
C SER A 230 -36.12 -8.67 -12.65
#